data_AF-A0A6C0KQ08-F1
#
_entry.id   AF-A0A6C0KQ08-F1
#
_cell.length_a   1.000
_cell.length_b   1.000
_cell.length_c   1.000
_cell.angle_alpha   90.00
_cell.angle_beta   90.00
_cell.angle_gamma   90.00
#
_symmetry.space_group_name_H-M   'P 1'
#
loop_
_entity.id
_entity.type
_entity.pdbx_description
1 polymer ?
#
loop_
_entity_poly.entity_id
_entity_poly.type
_entity_poly.pdbx_seq_one_letter_code
_entity_poly.pdbx_strand_id
1 'polypeptide(L)'
;MDSHSQTIIKSINRNIKKEFIISKIQKGDLHFILNEFCFINNNYLILNYKYFKYFGCKETYKLILEYLTKKIDEILINNNLFTIYLNMNSLTISEIDKHYDFIKQMSFFFKQKYPNKLEKCFIYNTPFVFSQFYKIISIFLDKETQKKIEIIQ
;
A
#
# COMPACT_ATOMS: atom_id res chain seq x y z
N MET A 1 -15.79 -10.76 -14.70
CA MET A 1 -14.50 -10.20 -14.25
C MET A 1 -13.54 -10.30 -15.44
N ASP A 2 -13.11 -9.17 -16.00
CA ASP A 2 -12.22 -9.14 -17.17
C ASP A 2 -10.84 -9.78 -16.88
N SER A 3 -10.06 -10.09 -17.92
CA SER A 3 -8.75 -10.75 -17.77
C SER A 3 -7.73 -9.87 -17.02
N HIS A 4 -7.98 -8.56 -16.99
CA HIS A 4 -7.14 -7.58 -16.32
C HIS A 4 -7.27 -7.66 -14.80
N SER A 5 -8.51 -7.67 -14.30
CA SER A 5 -8.86 -7.88 -12.90
C SER A 5 -8.30 -9.21 -12.38
N GLN A 6 -8.33 -10.27 -13.20
CA GLN A 6 -7.78 -11.58 -12.83
C GLN A 6 -6.25 -11.55 -12.64
N THR A 7 -5.52 -10.78 -13.45
CA THR A 7 -4.06 -10.66 -13.34
C THR A 7 -3.65 -9.88 -12.08
N ILE A 8 -4.41 -8.85 -11.74
CA ILE A 8 -4.19 -8.06 -10.52
C ILE A 8 -4.51 -8.89 -9.28
N ILE A 9 -5.62 -9.63 -9.28
CA ILE A 9 -5.99 -10.52 -8.18
C ILE A 9 -4.94 -11.61 -7.95
N LYS A 10 -4.39 -12.20 -9.02
CA LYS A 10 -3.26 -13.15 -8.91
C LYS A 10 -2.03 -12.50 -8.25
N SER A 11 -1.76 -11.25 -8.59
CA SER A 11 -0.64 -10.47 -8.04
C SER A 11 -0.85 -10.16 -6.54
N ILE A 12 -2.07 -9.79 -6.16
CA ILE A 12 -2.50 -9.54 -4.77
C ILE A 12 -2.45 -10.82 -3.94
N ASN A 13 -2.93 -11.93 -4.48
CA ASN A 13 -3.04 -13.20 -3.76
C ASN A 13 -1.76 -14.05 -3.82
N ARG A 14 -0.64 -13.49 -4.29
CA ARG A 14 0.64 -14.18 -4.31
C ARG A 14 1.05 -14.54 -2.88
N ASN A 15 0.96 -15.83 -2.55
CA ASN A 15 1.20 -16.28 -1.19
C ASN A 15 2.65 -16.75 -1.00
N ILE A 16 3.52 -15.82 -0.61
CA ILE A 16 4.90 -16.15 -0.23
C ILE A 16 4.95 -16.59 1.25
N LYS A 17 5.66 -17.68 1.55
CA LYS A 17 5.83 -18.17 2.93
C LYS A 17 6.53 -17.12 3.81
N LYS A 18 6.05 -16.95 5.04
CA LYS A 18 6.59 -15.98 6.01
C LYS A 18 8.09 -16.15 6.24
N GLU A 19 8.55 -17.40 6.34
CA GLU A 19 9.93 -17.77 6.57
C GLU A 19 10.83 -17.28 5.45
N PHE A 20 10.34 -17.33 4.21
CA PHE A 20 11.08 -16.83 3.06
C PHE A 20 11.26 -15.30 3.11
N ILE A 21 10.19 -14.57 3.44
CA ILE A 21 10.24 -13.10 3.59
C ILE A 21 11.26 -12.70 4.66
N ILE A 22 11.21 -13.37 5.83
CA ILE A 22 12.16 -13.13 6.93
C ILE A 22 13.59 -13.42 6.48
N SER A 23 13.83 -14.52 5.76
CA SER A 23 15.16 -14.87 5.27
C SER A 23 15.75 -13.82 4.32
N LYS A 24 14.90 -13.14 3.54
CA LYS A 24 15.30 -12.07 2.62
C LYS A 24 15.68 -10.80 3.36
N ILE A 25 14.93 -10.45 4.40
CA ILE A 25 15.25 -9.32 5.28
C ILE A 25 16.55 -9.55 6.03
N GLN A 26 16.76 -10.76 6.58
CA GLN A 26 17.99 -11.13 7.27
C GLN A 26 19.23 -11.06 6.36
N LYS A 27 19.04 -11.33 5.06
CA LYS A 27 20.10 -11.21 4.04
C LYS A 27 20.28 -9.77 3.53
N GLY A 28 19.51 -8.81 4.00
CA GLY A 28 19.56 -7.43 3.55
C GLY A 28 19.07 -7.21 2.11
N ASP A 29 18.27 -8.13 1.56
CA ASP A 29 17.72 -8.05 0.20
C ASP A 29 16.55 -7.06 0.13
N LEU A 30 16.84 -5.79 0.41
CA LEU A 30 15.87 -4.70 0.46
C LEU A 30 15.19 -4.47 -0.89
N HIS A 31 15.92 -4.68 -1.99
CA HIS A 31 15.35 -4.57 -3.33
C HIS A 31 14.20 -5.56 -3.54
N PHE A 32 14.40 -6.83 -3.19
CA PHE A 32 13.33 -7.83 -3.25
C PHE A 32 12.13 -7.43 -2.39
N ILE A 33 12.39 -7.01 -1.13
CA ILE A 33 11.33 -6.67 -0.18
C ILE A 33 10.52 -5.46 -0.65
N LEU A 34 11.17 -4.40 -1.12
CA LEU A 34 10.51 -3.21 -1.64
C LEU A 34 9.70 -3.52 -2.91
N ASN A 35 10.23 -4.35 -3.81
CA ASN A 35 9.54 -4.74 -5.03
C ASN A 35 8.30 -5.61 -4.75
N GLU A 36 8.34 -6.48 -3.75
CA GLU A 36 7.18 -7.28 -3.36
C GLU A 36 6.17 -6.48 -2.53
N PHE A 37 6.65 -5.53 -1.72
CA PHE A 37 5.82 -4.57 -1.00
C PHE A 37 5.05 -3.66 -1.96
N CYS A 38 5.72 -3.12 -2.97
CA CYS A 38 5.15 -2.15 -3.90
C CYS A 38 5.74 -2.28 -5.32
N PHE A 39 4.86 -2.46 -6.30
CA PHE A 39 5.24 -2.53 -7.71
C PHE A 39 4.13 -2.00 -8.61
N ILE A 40 4.48 -1.75 -9.87
CA ILE A 40 3.55 -1.31 -10.91
C ILE A 40 3.12 -2.53 -11.72
N ASN A 41 1.82 -2.66 -11.93
CA ASN A 41 1.24 -3.62 -12.87
C ASN A 41 0.23 -2.87 -13.74
N ASN A 42 0.52 -2.76 -15.04
CA ASN A 42 -0.33 -2.06 -16.01
C ASN A 42 -0.77 -0.65 -15.54
N ASN A 43 0.20 0.18 -15.10
CA ASN A 43 -0.02 1.53 -14.56
C ASN A 43 -0.79 1.60 -13.23
N TYR A 44 -1.05 0.45 -12.60
CA TYR A 44 -1.60 0.41 -11.26
C TYR A 44 -0.53 0.17 -10.21
N LEU A 45 -0.65 0.88 -9.10
CA LEU A 45 0.21 0.68 -7.95
C LEU A 45 -0.34 -0.48 -7.12
N ILE A 46 0.39 -1.58 -7.06
CA ILE A 46 0.06 -2.71 -6.18
C ILE A 46 0.81 -2.53 -4.88
N LEU A 47 0.09 -2.59 -3.75
CA LEU A 47 0.64 -2.48 -2.39
C LEU A 47 0.28 -3.70 -1.56
N ASN A 48 1.29 -4.35 -0.98
CA ASN A 48 1.12 -5.55 -0.17
C ASN A 48 1.56 -5.31 1.28
N TYR A 49 0.59 -5.08 2.16
CA TYR A 49 0.84 -4.82 3.57
C TYR A 49 1.61 -5.94 4.28
N LYS A 50 1.41 -7.19 3.85
CA LYS A 50 2.10 -8.36 4.39
C LYS A 50 3.62 -8.20 4.42
N TYR A 51 4.22 -7.52 3.44
CA TYR A 51 5.67 -7.26 3.45
C TYR A 51 6.03 -6.12 4.39
N PHE A 52 5.25 -5.02 4.38
CA PHE A 52 5.44 -3.86 5.24
C PHE A 52 5.58 -4.26 6.72
N LYS A 53 4.75 -5.18 7.20
CA LYS A 53 4.80 -5.74 8.56
C LYS A 53 6.20 -6.14 9.03
N TYR A 54 7.06 -6.64 8.14
CA TYR A 54 8.36 -7.19 8.53
C TYR A 54 9.52 -6.19 8.50
N PHE A 55 9.39 -5.09 7.76
CA PHE A 55 10.47 -4.10 7.64
C PHE A 55 10.06 -2.68 8.00
N GLY A 56 8.77 -2.41 8.19
CA GLY A 56 8.24 -1.12 8.62
C GLY A 56 8.71 -0.77 10.03
N CYS A 57 9.58 0.23 10.13
CA CYS A 57 10.07 0.82 11.36
C CYS A 57 10.56 2.25 11.11
N LYS A 58 10.89 2.98 12.17
CA LYS A 58 11.27 4.40 12.07
C LYS A 58 12.44 4.63 11.11
N GLU A 59 13.37 3.69 11.08
CA GLU A 59 14.58 3.70 10.25
C GLU A 59 14.25 3.50 8.76
N THR A 60 13.17 2.79 8.43
CA THR A 60 12.79 2.46 7.04
C THR A 60 11.67 3.32 6.49
N TYR A 61 10.93 4.07 7.31
CA TYR A 61 9.80 4.89 6.86
C TYR A 61 10.15 5.89 5.77
N LYS A 62 11.31 6.55 5.86
CA LYS A 62 11.77 7.48 4.82
C LYS A 62 11.99 6.75 3.49
N LEU A 63 12.70 5.63 3.53
CA LEU A 63 12.93 4.77 2.37
C LEU A 63 11.62 4.28 1.74
N ILE A 64 10.66 3.87 2.57
CA ILE A 64 9.33 3.43 2.12
C ILE A 64 8.60 4.57 1.41
N LEU A 65 8.58 5.76 2.02
CA LEU A 65 7.90 6.92 1.45
C LEU A 65 8.54 7.33 0.11
N GLU A 66 9.88 7.37 0.04
CA GLU A 66 10.63 7.68 -1.19
C GLU A 66 10.36 6.64 -2.29
N TYR A 67 10.31 5.35 -1.93
CA TYR A 67 10.05 4.28 -2.88
C TYR A 67 8.61 4.33 -3.43
N LEU A 68 7.61 4.54 -2.57
CA LEU A 68 6.22 4.76 -2.98
C LEU A 68 6.09 5.97 -3.91
N THR A 69 6.73 7.06 -3.53
CA THR A 69 6.77 8.32 -4.30
C THR A 69 7.33 8.09 -5.69
N LYS A 70 8.48 7.39 -5.79
CA LYS A 70 9.07 7.03 -7.07
C LYS A 70 8.11 6.22 -7.95
N LYS A 71 7.40 5.25 -7.37
CA LYS A 71 6.45 4.41 -8.13
C LYS A 71 5.21 5.19 -8.59
N ILE A 72 4.70 6.10 -7.77
CA ILE A 72 3.60 6.99 -8.17
C ILE A 72 4.08 7.94 -9.29
N ASP A 73 5.26 8.54 -9.14
CA ASP A 73 5.86 9.41 -10.15
C ASP A 73 6.06 8.66 -11.49
N GLU A 74 6.54 7.40 -11.46
CA GLU A 74 6.67 6.52 -12.63
C GLU A 74 5.32 6.34 -13.38
N ILE A 75 4.21 6.16 -12.67
CA ILE A 75 2.87 6.06 -13.27
C ILE A 75 2.47 7.41 -13.88
N LEU A 76 2.70 8.49 -13.14
CA LEU A 76 2.25 9.84 -13.50
C LEU A 76 3.02 10.47 -14.66
N ILE A 77 4.17 9.92 -15.07
CA ILE A 77 4.89 10.35 -16.28
C ILE A 77 4.00 10.21 -17.52
N ASN A 78 3.22 9.13 -17.61
CA ASN A 78 2.40 8.80 -18.77
C ASN A 78 0.89 8.87 -18.51
N ASN A 79 0.48 9.14 -17.26
CA ASN A 79 -0.92 9.14 -16.85
C ASN A 79 -1.22 10.37 -15.98
N ASN A 80 -2.41 10.96 -16.15
CA ASN A 80 -2.80 12.10 -15.33
C ASN A 80 -3.19 11.73 -13.90
N LEU A 81 -3.60 10.48 -13.70
CA LEU A 81 -4.09 9.91 -12.46
C LEU A 81 -3.44 8.54 -12.22
N PHE A 82 -3.52 8.06 -10.99
CA PHE A 82 -3.07 6.71 -10.63
C PHE A 82 -4.13 5.99 -9.80
N THR A 83 -4.16 4.67 -9.93
CA THR A 83 -5.04 3.77 -9.19
C THR A 83 -4.21 2.83 -8.32
N ILE A 84 -4.65 2.62 -7.08
CA ILE A 84 -3.99 1.75 -6.09
C ILE A 84 -4.81 0.48 -5.90
N TYR A 85 -4.13 -0.65 -5.82
CA TYR A 85 -4.66 -1.91 -5.31
C TYR A 85 -3.90 -2.29 -4.04
N LEU A 86 -4.58 -2.24 -2.91
CA LEU A 86 -4.00 -2.43 -1.59
C LEU A 86 -4.48 -3.75 -0.99
N ASN A 87 -3.54 -4.66 -0.74
CA ASN A 87 -3.77 -5.89 0.00
C ASN A 87 -3.50 -5.66 1.49
N MET A 88 -4.55 -5.72 2.32
CA MET A 88 -4.48 -5.47 3.76
C MET A 88 -4.37 -6.75 4.60
N ASN A 89 -4.14 -7.90 3.97
CA ASN A 89 -4.00 -9.17 4.68
C ASN A 89 -2.91 -9.05 5.77
N SER A 90 -3.14 -9.69 6.92
CA SER A 90 -2.26 -9.74 8.10
C SER A 90 -2.12 -8.45 8.93
N LEU A 91 -2.92 -7.41 8.65
CA LEU A 91 -3.04 -6.23 9.51
C LEU A 91 -3.58 -6.62 10.89
N THR A 92 -2.95 -6.08 11.93
CA THR A 92 -3.31 -6.26 13.34
C THR A 92 -3.42 -4.92 14.06
N ILE A 93 -4.13 -4.89 15.19
CA ILE A 93 -4.33 -3.65 15.98
C ILE A 93 -3.00 -3.06 16.43
N SER A 94 -2.07 -3.90 16.92
CA SER A 94 -0.77 -3.42 17.43
C SER A 94 0.05 -2.74 16.34
N GLU A 95 -0.11 -3.13 15.08
CA GLU A 95 0.57 -2.48 13.97
C GLU A 95 -0.06 -1.13 13.60
N ILE A 96 -1.39 -1.03 13.68
CA ILE A 96 -2.08 0.25 13.50
C ILE A 96 -1.54 1.26 14.52
N ASP A 97 -1.43 0.88 15.78
CA ASP A 97 -0.90 1.73 16.84
C ASP A 97 0.58 2.04 16.62
N LYS A 98 1.41 1.02 16.32
CA LYS A 98 2.85 1.18 16.07
C LYS A 98 3.16 2.12 14.91
N HIS A 99 2.31 2.11 13.87
CA HIS A 99 2.55 2.85 12.62
C HIS A 99 1.70 4.11 12.50
N TYR A 100 0.92 4.47 13.52
CA TYR A 100 -0.05 5.57 13.48
C TYR A 100 0.55 6.88 12.95
N ASP A 101 1.65 7.34 13.56
CA ASP A 101 2.28 8.60 13.18
C ASP A 101 2.81 8.58 11.76
N PHE A 102 3.35 7.44 11.32
CA PHE A 102 3.83 7.27 9.95
C PHE A 102 2.67 7.32 8.95
N ILE A 103 1.58 6.60 9.21
CA ILE A 103 0.38 6.60 8.35
C ILE A 103 -0.20 8.01 8.24
N LYS A 104 -0.25 8.74 9.36
CA LYS A 104 -0.69 10.13 9.41
C LYS A 104 0.20 11.04 8.55
N GLN A 105 1.51 11.02 8.78
CA GLN A 105 2.48 11.84 8.03
C GLN A 105 2.45 11.53 6.53
N MET A 106 2.40 10.24 6.18
CA MET A 106 2.28 9.78 4.80
C MET A 106 1.00 10.29 4.13
N SER A 107 -0.14 10.25 4.83
CA SER A 107 -1.41 10.79 4.32
C SER A 107 -1.32 12.28 4.02
N PHE A 108 -0.72 13.07 4.92
CA PHE A 108 -0.51 14.51 4.69
C PHE A 108 0.46 14.77 3.53
N PHE A 109 1.56 14.02 3.46
CA PHE A 109 2.54 14.14 2.40
C PHE A 109 1.92 13.88 1.02
N PHE A 110 1.21 12.77 0.85
CA PHE A 110 0.60 12.44 -0.44
C PHE A 110 -0.53 13.38 -0.82
N LYS A 111 -1.29 13.90 0.15
CA LYS A 111 -2.29 14.95 -0.11
C LYS A 111 -1.67 16.21 -0.68
N GLN A 112 -0.49 16.61 -0.17
CA GLN A 112 0.22 17.81 -0.64
C GLN A 112 0.94 17.57 -1.97
N LYS A 113 1.61 16.43 -2.13
CA LYS A 113 2.39 16.13 -3.34
C LYS A 113 1.51 15.74 -4.54
N TYR A 114 0.42 15.02 -4.29
CA TYR A 114 -0.44 14.44 -5.34
C TYR A 114 -1.91 14.87 -5.20
N PRO A 115 -2.20 16.18 -5.11
CA PRO A 115 -3.57 16.66 -4.91
C PRO A 115 -4.46 16.21 -6.07
N ASN A 116 -5.57 15.53 -5.75
CA ASN A 116 -6.56 15.02 -6.72
C ASN A 116 -6.01 14.05 -7.77
N LYS A 117 -4.81 13.48 -7.59
CA LYS A 117 -4.20 12.55 -8.55
C LYS A 117 -4.59 11.08 -8.36
N LEU A 118 -5.08 10.73 -7.18
CA LEU A 118 -5.67 9.41 -6.95
C LEU A 118 -6.98 9.31 -7.73
N GLU A 119 -7.14 8.27 -8.55
CA GLU A 119 -8.38 7.93 -9.25
C GLU A 119 -9.24 7.01 -8.39
N LYS A 120 -8.71 5.82 -8.06
CA LYS A 120 -9.35 4.80 -7.22
C LYS A 120 -8.34 4.13 -6.30
N CYS A 121 -8.80 3.66 -5.14
CA CYS A 121 -8.05 2.82 -4.22
C CYS A 121 -8.89 1.60 -3.86
N PHE A 122 -8.56 0.46 -4.45
CA PHE A 122 -9.23 -0.81 -4.20
C PHE A 122 -8.53 -1.55 -3.07
N ILE A 123 -9.27 -1.91 -2.03
CA ILE A 123 -8.72 -2.56 -0.84
C ILE A 123 -9.22 -3.99 -0.77
N TYR A 124 -8.29 -4.94 -0.73
CA TYR A 124 -8.54 -6.38 -0.74
C TYR A 124 -8.10 -7.02 0.57
N ASN A 125 -8.69 -8.19 0.86
CA ASN A 125 -8.33 -9.05 1.98
C ASN A 125 -8.33 -8.29 3.33
N THR A 126 -9.33 -7.44 3.54
CA THR A 126 -9.45 -6.63 4.75
C THR A 126 -9.74 -7.53 5.95
N PRO A 127 -8.87 -7.59 6.97
CA PRO A 127 -9.19 -8.29 8.21
C PRO A 127 -10.27 -7.53 8.99
N PHE A 128 -10.90 -8.18 9.97
CA PHE A 128 -11.97 -7.56 10.79
C PHE A 128 -11.54 -6.22 11.45
N VAL A 129 -10.24 -6.09 11.76
CA VAL A 129 -9.63 -4.88 12.34
C VAL A 129 -9.53 -3.71 11.34
N PHE A 130 -9.76 -3.95 10.05
CA PHE A 130 -9.67 -2.90 9.03
C PHE A 130 -10.64 -1.74 9.31
N SER A 131 -11.80 -2.01 9.89
CA SER A 131 -12.74 -0.95 10.28
C SER A 131 -12.12 0.07 11.25
N GLN A 132 -11.23 -0.37 12.15
CA GLN A 132 -10.51 0.51 13.08
C GLN A 132 -9.42 1.30 12.36
N PHE A 133 -8.67 0.64 11.48
CA PHE A 133 -7.70 1.30 10.61
C PHE A 133 -8.36 2.37 9.73
N TYR A 134 -9.50 2.05 9.11
CA TYR A 134 -10.24 2.97 8.25
C TYR A 134 -10.72 4.22 9.00
N LYS A 135 -11.21 4.05 10.23
CA LYS A 135 -11.59 5.17 11.11
C LYS A 135 -10.43 6.12 11.38
N ILE A 136 -9.21 5.60 11.51
CA ILE A 136 -8.02 6.42 11.75
C ILE A 136 -7.62 7.18 10.49
N ILE A 137 -7.49 6.48 9.35
CA ILE A 137 -7.02 7.12 8.12
C ILE A 137 -8.05 8.13 7.60
N SER A 138 -9.35 7.87 7.75
CA SER A 138 -10.40 8.73 7.20
C SER A 138 -10.39 10.13 7.82
N ILE A 139 -9.87 10.30 9.04
CA ILE A 139 -9.67 11.60 9.68
C ILE A 139 -8.66 12.47 8.90
N PHE A 140 -7.69 11.83 8.24
CA PHE A 140 -6.63 12.53 7.50
C PHE A 140 -6.92 12.68 6.01
N LEU A 141 -7.95 12.00 5.50
CA LEU A 141 -8.37 12.04 4.10
C LEU A 141 -9.52 13.04 3.93
N ASP A 142 -9.47 13.86 2.88
CA ASP A 142 -10.61 14.69 2.51
C ASP A 142 -11.77 13.83 1.95
N LYS A 143 -12.98 14.40 1.92
CA LYS A 143 -14.18 13.69 1.49
C LYS A 143 -14.11 13.17 0.05
N GLU A 144 -13.43 13.87 -0.85
CA GLU A 144 -13.29 13.43 -2.25
C GLU A 144 -12.35 12.23 -2.33
N THR A 145 -11.25 12.23 -1.58
CA THR A 145 -10.36 11.07 -1.48
C THR A 145 -11.05 9.86 -0.85
N GLN A 146 -11.87 10.06 0.18
CA GLN A 146 -12.63 8.96 0.81
C GLN A 146 -13.60 8.26 -0.17
N LYS A 147 -14.25 9.01 -1.06
CA LYS A 147 -15.15 8.45 -2.10
C LYS A 147 -14.44 7.54 -3.11
N LYS A 148 -13.12 7.64 -3.23
CA LYS A 148 -12.30 6.86 -4.16
C LYS A 148 -11.87 5.51 -3.58
N ILE A 149 -12.09 5.30 -2.28
CA ILE A 149 -11.75 4.05 -1.60
C ILE A 149 -12.90 3.06 -1.78
N GLU A 150 -12.56 1.86 -2.25
CA GLU A 150 -13.51 0.79 -2.51
C GLU A 150 -13.00 -0.50 -1.87
N ILE A 151 -13.77 -1.06 -0.95
CA ILE A 151 -13.44 -2.33 -0.30
C ILE A 151 -13.98 -3.46 -1.17
N ILE A 152 -13.09 -4.35 -1.61
CA ILE A 152 -13.43 -5.50 -2.44
C ILE A 152 -13.52 -6.74 -1.56
N GLN A 153 -14.68 -7.39 -1.59
CA GLN A 153 -15.01 -8.60 -0.83
C GLN A 153 -15.00 -9.84 -1.73
#